data_AF-A0A9D3Y2G5-F1
#
_entry.id   AF-A0A9D3Y2G5-F1
#
_cell.length_a   1.000
_cell.length_b   1.000
_cell.length_c   1.000
_cell.angle_alpha   90.00
_cell.angle_beta   90.00
_cell.angle_gamma   90.00
#
_symmetry.space_group_name_H-M   'P 1'
#
loop_
_entity.id
_entity.type
_entity.pdbx_description
1 polymer ?
#
loop_
_entity_poly.entity_id
_entity_poly.type
_entity_poly.pdbx_seq_one_letter_code
_entity_poly.pdbx_strand_id
1 'polypeptide(L)'
;MDVFNRRRLGSYGLGEQHSHFQCDNCCGQNKNNIVIWYLLWRVLVGLHRIITLSFMLIRHTKFTPDWHFGIWKSKWRNFNAEMLSYVAASVGLSSRTGHNIPQLGGDSCNPVVI
;
A
#
# COMPACT_ATOMS: atom_id res chain seq x y z
N MET A 1 -22.54 23.76 7.46
CA MET A 1 -21.08 23.52 7.50
C MET A 1 -20.73 22.31 8.39
N ASP A 2 -21.58 21.26 8.52
CA ASP A 2 -21.21 20.13 9.39
C ASP A 2 -21.99 18.81 9.15
N VAL A 3 -22.01 18.32 7.91
CA VAL A 3 -22.62 17.00 7.59
C VAL A 3 -21.78 16.17 6.62
N PHE A 4 -20.69 16.73 6.08
CA PHE A 4 -19.82 16.04 5.10
C PHE A 4 -18.67 15.24 5.73
N ASN A 5 -18.50 15.32 7.05
CA ASN A 5 -17.31 14.82 7.73
C ASN A 5 -17.44 13.39 8.30
N ARG A 6 -18.45 12.61 7.89
CA ARG A 6 -18.71 11.28 8.48
C ARG A 6 -19.10 10.19 7.49
N ARG A 7 -18.57 10.22 6.25
CA ARG A 7 -18.69 9.07 5.33
C ARG A 7 -17.36 8.73 4.62
N ARG A 8 -16.70 7.72 5.19
CA ARG A 8 -15.93 6.63 4.56
C ARG A 8 -14.64 6.91 3.76
N LEU A 9 -14.17 8.14 3.57
CA LEU A 9 -12.82 8.36 2.99
C LEU A 9 -11.93 9.35 3.76
N GLY A 10 -12.50 10.18 4.63
CA GLY A 10 -11.76 11.16 5.43
C GLY A 10 -11.14 10.60 6.72
N SER A 11 -11.52 9.40 7.15
CA SER A 11 -11.19 8.86 8.49
C SER A 11 -10.30 7.61 8.50
N TYR A 12 -9.76 7.21 7.35
CA TYR A 12 -8.91 6.01 7.23
C TYR A 12 -7.42 6.30 7.03
N GLY A 13 -7.01 7.57 7.07
CA GLY A 13 -5.58 7.93 7.11
C GLY A 13 -5.04 7.75 8.53
N LEU A 14 -3.76 7.43 8.66
CA LEU A 14 -3.05 7.35 9.95
C LEU A 14 -2.67 8.76 10.48
N GLY A 15 -3.27 9.81 9.92
CA GLY A 15 -2.92 11.20 10.19
C GLY A 15 -1.66 11.66 9.46
N GLU A 16 -1.22 10.94 8.43
CA GLU A 16 -0.02 11.31 7.69
C GLU A 16 -0.15 12.68 7.01
N GLN A 17 0.79 13.57 7.30
CA GLN A 17 0.80 14.94 6.76
C GLN A 17 1.59 15.04 5.44
N HIS A 18 2.60 14.19 5.29
CA HIS A 18 3.51 14.17 4.15
C HIS A 18 3.65 12.73 3.69
N SER A 19 3.26 12.47 2.44
CA SER A 19 3.32 11.12 1.87
C SER A 19 4.18 11.13 0.62
N HIS A 20 5.11 10.18 0.54
CA HIS A 20 5.96 10.00 -0.62
C HIS A 20 5.70 8.62 -1.21
N PHE A 21 5.02 8.59 -2.36
CA PHE A 21 4.75 7.35 -3.07
C PHE A 21 5.78 7.16 -4.17
N GLN A 22 6.38 5.99 -4.18
CA GLN A 22 7.21 5.52 -5.28
C GLN A 22 6.35 4.62 -6.14
N CYS A 23 6.18 4.98 -7.41
CA CYS A 23 5.20 4.37 -8.30
C CYS A 23 5.87 3.79 -9.54
N ASP A 24 5.31 2.68 -10.02
CA ASP A 24 5.59 2.24 -11.37
C ASP A 24 5.00 3.22 -12.39
N ASN A 25 5.48 3.17 -13.63
CA ASN A 25 5.02 4.08 -14.69
C ASN A 25 3.81 3.51 -15.45
N CYS A 26 3.04 2.62 -14.83
CA CYS A 26 1.92 1.97 -15.48
C CYS A 26 0.73 2.93 -15.59
N CYS A 27 0.31 3.23 -16.83
CA CYS A 27 -0.80 4.13 -17.11
C CYS A 27 -2.12 3.69 -16.46
N GLY A 28 -2.35 2.38 -16.34
CA GLY A 28 -3.59 1.84 -15.76
C GLY A 28 -3.64 1.86 -14.24
N GLN A 29 -2.49 1.88 -13.56
CA GLN A 29 -2.42 1.72 -12.11
C GLN A 29 -2.16 3.05 -11.41
N ASN A 30 -0.99 3.66 -11.63
CA ASN A 30 -0.53 4.80 -10.85
C ASN A 30 -0.66 6.14 -11.59
N LYS A 31 -0.65 6.12 -12.93
CA LYS A 31 -0.86 7.31 -13.77
C LYS A 31 -2.29 7.39 -14.32
N ASN A 32 -3.25 6.91 -13.54
CA ASN A 32 -4.66 7.07 -13.85
C ASN A 32 -5.15 8.42 -13.30
N ASN A 33 -5.90 9.17 -14.11
CA ASN A 33 -6.54 10.42 -13.69
C ASN A 33 -7.33 10.26 -12.38
N ILE A 34 -8.04 9.15 -12.20
CA ILE A 34 -8.83 8.91 -10.98
C ILE A 34 -7.94 8.92 -9.73
N VAL A 35 -6.78 8.28 -9.78
CA VAL A 35 -5.82 8.21 -8.67
C VAL A 35 -5.24 9.60 -8.38
N ILE A 36 -4.83 10.32 -9.42
CA ILE A 36 -4.28 11.67 -9.28
C ILE A 36 -5.34 12.63 -8.71
N TRP A 37 -6.58 12.58 -9.20
CA TRP A 37 -7.69 13.37 -8.68
C TRP A 37 -7.98 13.08 -7.21
N TYR A 38 -7.94 11.82 -6.81
CA TYR A 38 -8.13 11.42 -5.43
C TYR A 38 -7.03 11.97 -4.51
N LEU A 39 -5.78 11.87 -4.92
CA LEU A 39 -4.64 12.40 -4.15
C LEU A 39 -4.68 13.93 -4.07
N LEU A 40 -5.06 14.61 -5.16
CA LEU A 40 -5.27 16.06 -5.15
C LEU A 40 -6.40 16.45 -4.19
N TRP A 41 -7.54 15.74 -4.24
CA TRP A 41 -8.66 15.96 -3.32
C TRP A 41 -8.25 15.79 -1.85
N ARG A 42 -7.39 14.81 -1.54
CA ARG A 42 -6.84 14.61 -0.18
C ARG A 42 -6.08 15.83 0.32
N VAL A 43 -5.29 16.47 -0.55
CA VAL A 43 -4.57 17.71 -0.21
C VAL A 43 -5.53 18.89 -0.06
N LEU A 44 -6.51 19.02 -0.96
CA LEU A 44 -7.48 20.12 -0.92
C LEU A 44 -8.38 20.10 0.32
N VAL A 45 -8.74 18.91 0.81
CA VAL A 45 -9.54 18.75 2.04
C VAL A 45 -8.68 18.91 3.31
N GLY A 46 -7.36 19.07 3.16
CA GLY A 46 -6.43 19.24 4.28
C GLY A 46 -6.15 17.94 5.03
N LEU A 47 -6.46 16.78 4.44
CA LEU A 47 -6.09 15.48 5.01
C LEU A 47 -4.58 15.27 4.93
N HIS A 48 -3.93 15.81 3.91
CA HIS A 48 -2.47 15.80 3.74
C HIS A 48 -2.00 17.21 3.37
N ARG A 49 -0.81 17.58 3.82
CA ARG A 49 -0.16 18.84 3.45
C ARG A 49 0.56 18.73 2.11
N ILE A 50 1.27 17.61 1.91
CA ILE A 50 2.07 17.37 0.70
C ILE A 50 1.97 15.89 0.33
N ILE A 51 1.72 15.63 -0.96
CA ILE A 51 1.82 14.30 -1.54
C ILE A 51 2.79 14.36 -2.70
N THR A 52 3.84 13.55 -2.65
CA THR A 52 4.86 13.45 -3.71
C THR A 52 4.74 12.11 -4.40
N LEU A 53 4.67 12.14 -5.74
CA LEU A 53 4.64 10.95 -6.59
C LEU A 53 5.95 10.86 -7.37
N SER A 54 6.75 9.84 -7.09
CA SER A 54 8.01 9.56 -7.77
C SER A 54 7.82 8.37 -8.71
N PHE A 55 7.75 8.65 -10.01
CA PHE A 55 7.55 7.62 -11.04
C PHE A 55 8.88 7.05 -11.55
N MET A 56 8.90 5.74 -11.76
CA MET A 56 10.02 5.08 -12.42
C MET A 56 10.13 5.51 -13.90
N LEU A 57 11.37 5.61 -14.40
CA LEU A 57 11.64 5.89 -15.81
C LEU A 57 11.01 4.79 -16.70
N ILE A 58 10.51 5.19 -17.87
CA ILE A 58 9.94 4.26 -18.87
C ILE A 58 10.99 3.20 -19.19
N ARG A 59 10.56 1.92 -19.29
CA ARG A 59 11.37 0.76 -19.69
C ARG A 59 12.32 0.20 -18.61
N HIS A 60 12.37 0.77 -17.41
CA HIS A 60 12.88 0.03 -16.25
C HIS A 60 11.84 -1.00 -15.80
N THR A 61 12.28 -2.25 -15.66
CA THR A 61 11.41 -3.41 -15.37
C THR A 61 11.60 -3.95 -13.95
N LYS A 62 12.51 -3.37 -13.17
CA LYS A 62 12.86 -3.85 -11.82
C LYS A 62 12.45 -2.83 -10.78
N PHE A 63 11.24 -2.97 -10.27
CA PHE A 63 10.74 -2.19 -9.15
C PHE A 63 11.05 -2.93 -7.84
N THR A 64 11.54 -2.22 -6.82
CA THR A 64 12.01 -2.86 -5.58
C THR A 64 10.90 -3.66 -4.86
N PRO A 65 9.63 -3.19 -4.81
CA PRO A 65 8.51 -4.00 -4.33
C PRO A 65 8.30 -5.33 -5.08
N ASP A 66 8.55 -5.39 -6.40
CA ASP A 66 8.37 -6.63 -7.17
C ASP A 66 9.34 -7.74 -6.73
N TRP A 67 10.56 -7.35 -6.31
CA TRP A 67 11.54 -8.29 -5.78
C TRP A 67 11.04 -8.95 -4.48
N HIS A 68 10.43 -8.18 -3.60
CA HIS A 68 9.87 -8.67 -2.33
C HIS A 68 8.71 -9.66 -2.55
N PHE A 69 7.86 -9.39 -3.54
CA PHE A 69 6.84 -10.35 -3.99
C PHE A 69 7.45 -11.62 -4.61
N GLY A 70 8.57 -11.49 -5.33
CA GLY A 70 9.30 -12.64 -5.86
C GLY A 70 9.80 -13.60 -4.77
N ILE A 71 10.32 -13.05 -3.66
CA ILE A 71 10.73 -13.84 -2.49
C ILE A 71 9.55 -14.61 -1.91
N TRP A 72 8.42 -13.93 -1.70
CA TRP A 72 7.21 -14.57 -1.17
C TRP A 72 6.67 -15.63 -2.13
N LYS A 73 6.59 -15.35 -3.43
CA LYS A 73 6.12 -16.29 -4.47
C LYS A 73 6.90 -17.60 -4.49
N SER A 74 8.22 -17.53 -4.28
CA SER A 74 9.08 -18.72 -4.19
C SER A 74 8.68 -19.64 -3.02
N LYS A 75 8.37 -19.04 -1.86
CA LYS A 75 7.93 -19.77 -0.66
C LYS A 75 6.48 -20.23 -0.74
N TRP A 76 5.61 -19.41 -1.31
CA TRP A 76 4.19 -19.68 -1.51
C TRP A 76 3.92 -20.95 -2.31
N ARG A 77 4.73 -21.23 -3.35
CA ARG A 77 4.56 -22.44 -4.20
C ARG A 77 4.56 -23.76 -3.44
N ASN A 78 5.16 -23.80 -2.25
CA ASN A 78 5.24 -25.01 -1.42
C ASN A 78 4.48 -24.84 -0.09
N PHE A 79 3.65 -23.81 0.02
CA PHE A 79 2.93 -23.47 1.25
C PHE A 79 1.45 -23.75 1.05
N ASN A 80 0.84 -24.58 1.91
CA ASN A 80 -0.60 -24.79 1.89
C ASN A 80 -1.28 -23.79 2.83
N ALA A 81 -2.25 -23.03 2.32
CA ALA A 81 -2.97 -22.02 3.07
C ALA A 81 -4.48 -22.12 2.81
N GLU A 82 -5.19 -22.67 3.79
CA GLU A 82 -6.66 -22.82 3.75
C GLU A 82 -7.39 -21.61 4.39
N MET A 83 -6.65 -20.76 5.10
CA MET A 83 -7.18 -19.62 5.86
C MET A 83 -6.29 -18.39 5.67
N LEU A 84 -6.89 -17.20 5.77
CA LEU A 84 -6.18 -15.92 5.63
C LEU A 84 -5.01 -15.77 6.63
N SER A 85 -5.13 -16.36 7.82
CA SER A 85 -4.06 -16.41 8.81
C SER A 85 -2.83 -17.17 8.30
N TYR A 86 -3.03 -18.26 7.56
CA TYR A 86 -1.94 -19.01 6.92
C TYR A 86 -1.31 -18.22 5.78
N VAL A 87 -2.09 -17.43 5.04
CA VAL A 87 -1.53 -16.50 4.05
C VAL A 87 -0.61 -15.47 4.72
N ALA A 88 -1.08 -14.84 5.80
CA ALA A 88 -0.26 -13.91 6.59
C ALA A 88 1.02 -14.57 7.13
N ALA A 89 0.90 -15.79 7.67
CA ALA A 89 2.06 -16.57 8.13
C ALA A 89 3.06 -16.84 7.01
N SER A 90 2.59 -17.18 5.80
CA SER A 90 3.46 -17.41 4.64
C SER A 90 4.28 -16.19 4.25
N VAL A 91 3.71 -14.98 4.40
CA VAL A 91 4.37 -13.71 4.13
C VAL A 91 5.44 -13.44 5.20
N GLY A 92 5.09 -13.57 6.49
CA GLY A 92 6.04 -13.38 7.59
C GLY A 92 7.21 -14.36 7.55
N LEU A 93 6.97 -15.63 7.19
CA LEU A 93 8.01 -16.65 7.05
C LEU A 93 8.86 -16.49 5.77
N SER A 94 8.42 -15.66 4.82
CA SER A 94 9.12 -15.52 3.54
C SER A 94 10.42 -14.72 3.65
N SER A 95 10.51 -13.77 4.59
CA SER A 95 11.64 -12.85 4.71
C SER A 95 12.40 -13.09 6.01
N ARG A 96 13.66 -13.55 5.91
CA ARG A 96 14.53 -13.76 7.07
C ARG A 96 14.95 -12.45 7.75
N THR A 97 14.92 -11.35 6.99
CA THR A 97 15.29 -9.99 7.42
C THR A 97 14.08 -9.10 7.72
N GLY A 98 12.85 -9.63 7.67
CA GLY A 98 11.65 -8.87 8.01
C GLY A 98 11.20 -7.84 6.96
N HIS A 99 11.61 -7.98 5.69
CA HIS A 99 11.16 -7.08 4.63
C HIS A 99 9.67 -7.25 4.28
N ASN A 100 9.13 -8.45 4.46
CA ASN A 100 7.72 -8.75 4.22
C ASN A 100 7.00 -8.83 5.55
N ILE A 101 6.22 -7.81 5.87
CA ILE A 101 5.48 -7.70 7.13
C ILE A 101 4.00 -7.93 6.81
N PRO A 102 3.40 -9.07 7.23
CA PRO A 102 1.98 -9.28 7.05
C PRO A 102 1.19 -8.36 7.99
N GLN A 103 0.18 -7.69 7.45
CA GLN A 103 -0.77 -6.90 8.22
C GLN A 103 -2.18 -7.36 7.86
N LEU A 104 -2.91 -7.88 8.85
CA LEU A 104 -4.29 -8.32 8.69
C LEU A 104 -5.24 -7.16 8.99
N GLY A 105 -6.16 -6.86 8.07
CA GLY A 105 -7.18 -5.85 8.30
C GLY A 105 -8.09 -6.24 9.46
N GLY A 106 -8.18 -5.38 10.48
CA GLY A 106 -9.01 -5.62 11.67
C GLY A 106 -8.31 -6.37 12.81
N ASP A 107 -7.00 -6.63 12.70
CA ASP A 107 -6.21 -7.15 13.81
C ASP A 107 -5.91 -6.02 14.82
N SER A 108 -6.48 -6.13 16.02
CA SER A 108 -6.26 -5.15 17.11
C SER A 108 -4.85 -5.21 17.68
N CYS A 109 -4.14 -6.34 17.52
CA CYS A 109 -2.80 -6.54 18.06
C CYS A 109 -1.71 -6.00 17.12
N ASN A 110 -1.95 -6.02 15.81
CA ASN A 110 -1.04 -5.51 14.79
C ASN A 110 -1.80 -4.63 13.80
N PRO A 111 -2.02 -3.34 14.12
CA PRO A 111 -2.71 -2.44 13.22
C PRO A 111 -1.93 -2.27 11.91
N VAL A 112 -2.68 -2.07 10.82
CA VAL A 112 -2.10 -1.80 9.50
C VAL A 112 -1.33 -0.47 9.56
N VAL A 113 -0.04 -0.51 9.26
CA VAL A 113 0.84 0.65 9.16
C VAL A 113 1.16 0.84 7.68
N ILE A 114 0.68 1.95 7.10
CA ILE A 114 0.80 2.29 5.67
C ILE A 114 1.80 3.43 5.49
#